data_AF-X1SPH2-F1
#
_entry.id   AF-X1SPH2-F1
#
_cell.length_a   1.000
_cell.length_b   1.000
_cell.length_c   1.000
_cell.angle_alpha   90.00
_cell.angle_beta   90.00
_cell.angle_gamma   90.00
#
_symmetry.space_group_name_H-M   'P 1'
#
loop_
_entity.id
_entity.type
_entity.pdbx_description
1 polymer ?
#
loop_
_entity_poly.entity_id
_entity_poly.type
_entity_poly.pdbx_seq_one_letter_code
_entity_poly.pdbx_strand_id
1 'polypeptide(L)' 'MKEVYPIPKWATDYHKNFMLKERTKCFKTCLKCGETKLIFKFSVDKRNIDGRVNVCKACRSIESLKYYYHNQVKIL' A
#
# COMPACT_ATOMS: atom_id res chain seq x y z
N MET A 1 -19.79 19.90 36.17
CA MET A 1 -19.32 18.55 35.81
C MET A 1 -19.75 18.29 34.38
N LYS A 2 -18.81 18.08 33.44
CA LYS A 2 -19.19 17.77 32.04
C LYS A 2 -19.50 16.29 31.96
N GLU A 3 -20.75 15.94 31.65
CA GLU A 3 -21.14 14.57 31.34
C GLU A 3 -20.36 14.09 30.12
N VAL A 4 -19.45 13.14 30.32
CA VAL A 4 -18.72 12.48 29.23
C VAL A 4 -19.57 11.29 28.81
N TYR A 5 -20.47 11.50 27.85
CA TYR A 5 -21.18 10.39 27.23
C TYR A 5 -20.21 9.56 26.39
N PRO A 6 -20.17 8.23 26.58
CA PRO A 6 -19.28 7.37 25.82
C PRO A 6 -19.65 7.43 24.34
N ILE A 7 -18.65 7.70 23.50
CA ILE A 7 -18.82 7.80 22.05
C ILE A 7 -19.37 6.45 21.54
N PRO A 8 -20.53 6.43 20.86
CA PRO A 8 -21.07 5.20 20.32
C PRO A 8 -20.06 4.47 19.44
N LYS A 9 -20.00 3.14 19.54
CA LYS A 9 -19.04 2.30 18.80
C LYS A 9 -19.02 2.60 17.29
N TRP A 10 -20.21 2.82 16.69
CA TRP A 10 -20.34 3.16 15.27
C TRP A 10 -19.64 4.50 14.91
N ALA A 11 -19.62 5.46 15.83
CA ALA A 11 -18.94 6.75 15.66
C ALA A 11 -17.41 6.62 15.84
N THR A 12 -16.94 5.75 16.76
CA THR A 12 -15.50 5.44 16.85
C THR A 12 -14.99 4.64 15.66
N ASP A 13 -15.82 3.76 15.10
CA ASP A 13 -15.51 2.99 13.89
C ASP A 13 -15.42 3.92 12.67
N TYR A 14 -16.28 4.94 12.57
CA TYR A 14 -16.15 5.99 11.54
C TYR A 14 -14.82 6.72 11.61
N HIS A 15 -14.40 7.18 12.80
CA HIS A 15 -13.12 7.89 12.96
C HIS A 15 -11.93 6.99 12.58
N LYS A 16 -11.96 5.72 12.98
CA LYS A 16 -10.94 4.73 12.63
C LYS A 16 -10.91 4.43 11.13
N ASN A 17 -12.08 4.28 10.49
CA ASN A 17 -12.21 4.03 9.06
C ASN A 17 -11.79 5.24 8.22
N PHE A 18 -12.14 6.45 8.65
CA PHE A 18 -11.71 7.71 8.02
C PHE A 18 -10.18 7.86 8.08
N MET A 19 -9.57 7.67 9.25
CA MET A 19 -8.11 7.72 9.42
C MET A 19 -7.39 6.63 8.62
N LEU A 20 -7.99 5.45 8.45
CA LEU A 20 -7.46 4.38 7.59
C LEU A 20 -7.49 4.80 6.11
N LYS A 21 -8.60 5.42 5.66
CA LYS A 21 -8.76 5.91 4.28
C LYS A 21 -7.76 7.03 3.95
N GLU A 22 -7.56 7.97 4.87
CA GLU A 22 -6.55 9.03 4.72
C GLU A 22 -5.13 8.46 4.74
N ARG A 23 -4.84 7.51 5.64
CA ARG A 23 -3.54 6.83 5.67
C ARG A 23 -3.25 6.11 4.35
N THR A 24 -4.24 5.46 3.73
CA THR A 24 -4.06 4.81 2.41
C THR A 24 -3.78 5.78 1.27
N LYS A 25 -4.12 7.06 1.42
CA LYS A 25 -3.77 8.11 0.46
C LYS A 25 -2.27 8.44 0.49
N CYS A 26 -1.61 8.24 1.63
CA CYS A 26 -0.19 8.58 1.82
C CYS A 26 0.71 7.33 1.89
N PHE A 27 0.21 6.21 2.41
CA PHE A 27 0.96 5.00 2.70
C PHE A 27 0.25 3.75 2.20
N LYS A 28 1.00 2.76 1.74
CA LYS A 28 0.51 1.47 1.29
C LYS A 28 1.47 0.36 1.74
N THR A 29 0.92 -0.78 2.12
CA THR A 29 1.70 -1.96 2.49
C THR A 29 2.04 -2.78 1.25
N CYS A 30 3.32 -3.13 1.09
CA CYS A 30 3.74 -3.97 -0.02
C CYS A 30 3.37 -5.43 0.22
N LEU A 31 2.66 -6.06 -0.72
CA LEU A 31 2.31 -7.48 -0.62
C LEU A 31 3.50 -8.43 -0.68
N LYS A 32 4.67 -7.96 -1.16
CA LYS A 32 5.86 -8.80 -1.30
C LYS A 32 6.78 -8.75 -0.08
N CYS A 33 7.13 -7.55 0.39
CA CYS A 33 8.03 -7.40 1.55
C CYS A 33 7.31 -7.12 2.87
N GLY A 34 5.98 -6.92 2.87
CA GLY A 34 5.19 -6.66 4.07
C GLY A 34 5.35 -5.26 4.67
N GLU A 35 6.29 -4.45 4.20
CA GLU A 35 6.54 -3.11 4.75
C GLU A 35 5.51 -2.08 4.28
N THR A 36 5.07 -1.23 5.20
CA THR A 36 4.29 -0.02 4.91
C THR A 36 5.23 1.07 4.39
N LYS A 37 4.95 1.57 3.17
CA LYS A 37 5.77 2.58 2.48
C LYS A 37 4.89 3.70 1.97
N LEU A 38 5.51 4.84 1.64
CA LEU A 38 4.80 5.94 0.98
C LEU A 38 4.23 5.51 -0.37
N ILE A 39 3.03 5.99 -0.71
CA ILE A 39 2.27 5.59 -1.90
C ILE A 39 3.05 5.80 -3.22
N PHE A 40 3.92 6.82 -3.29
CA PHE A 40 4.74 7.09 -4.48
C PHE A 40 5.87 6.07 -4.70
N LYS A 41 6.18 5.23 -3.69
CA LYS A 41 7.05 4.05 -3.82
C LYS A 41 6.36 2.90 -4.55
N PHE A 42 5.09 3.06 -4.94
CA PHE A 42 4.32 2.15 -5.78
C PHE A 42 4.05 2.80 -7.14
N SER A 43 4.21 2.02 -8.21
CA SER A 43 3.91 2.47 -9.57
C SER A 43 2.40 2.65 -9.77
N VAL A 44 2.00 3.53 -10.69
CA VAL A 44 0.60 3.75 -11.05
C VAL A 44 0.08 2.53 -11.81
N ASP A 45 -1.12 2.08 -11.47
CA ASP A 45 -1.87 1.07 -12.21
C ASP A 45 -3.37 1.37 -12.07
N LYS A 46 -3.96 1.92 -13.14
CA LYS A 46 -5.36 2.36 -13.16
C LYS A 46 -6.36 1.21 -13.04
N ARG A 47 -5.91 -0.05 -13.17
CA ARG A 47 -6.76 -1.24 -13.03
C ARG A 47 -7.05 -1.57 -11.56
N ASN A 48 -6.23 -1.06 -10.62
CA ASN A 48 -6.44 -1.28 -9.20
C ASN A 48 -7.34 -0.20 -8.61
N ILE A 49 -8.13 -0.57 -7.59
CA ILE A 49 -9.10 0.31 -6.91
C ILE A 49 -8.44 1.58 -6.35
N ASP A 50 -7.20 1.49 -5.89
CA ASP A 50 -6.41 2.62 -5.36
C ASP A 50 -5.47 3.25 -6.39
N GLY A 51 -5.53 2.81 -7.66
CA GLY A 51 -4.73 3.34 -8.77
C GLY A 51 -3.24 3.03 -8.70
N ARG A 52 -2.80 2.10 -7.84
CA ARG A 52 -1.39 1.76 -7.62
C ARG A 52 -1.19 0.25 -7.61
N VAL A 53 0.00 -0.21 -8.02
CA VAL A 53 0.35 -1.64 -7.88
C VAL A 53 0.51 -2.03 -6.42
N ASN A 54 0.23 -3.30 -6.08
CA ASN A 54 0.35 -3.82 -4.72
C ASN A 54 1.79 -4.13 -4.27
N VAL A 55 2.75 -4.09 -5.20
CA VAL A 55 4.16 -4.39 -4.96
C VAL A 55 5.00 -3.12 -5.10
N CYS A 56 5.87 -2.83 -4.12
CA CYS A 56 6.70 -1.64 -4.16
C CYS A 56 7.75 -1.70 -5.28
N LYS A 57 8.21 -0.52 -5.73
CA LYS A 57 9.22 -0.40 -6.80
C LYS A 57 10.51 -1.17 -6.51
N ALA A 58 10.97 -1.18 -5.26
CA ALA A 58 12.18 -1.90 -4.85
C ALA A 58 12.02 -3.43 -5.07
N CYS A 59 10.91 -4.00 -4.62
CA CYS A 59 10.57 -5.40 -4.83
C CYS A 59 10.50 -5.76 -6.32
N ARG A 60 9.87 -4.90 -7.13
CA ARG A 60 9.78 -5.10 -8.59
C ARG A 60 11.14 -5.00 -9.27
N SER A 61 12.02 -4.11 -8.83
CA SER A 61 13.38 -3.99 -9.37
C SER A 61 14.19 -5.26 -9.11
N ILE A 62 14.10 -5.83 -7.90
CA ILE A 62 14.74 -7.11 -7.59
C ILE A 62 14.19 -8.23 -8.48
N GLU A 63 12.88 -8.28 -8.72
CA GLU A 63 12.28 -9.26 -9.64
C GLU A 63 12.75 -9.10 -11.07
N SER A 64 12.80 -7.86 -11.56
CA SER A 64 13.31 -7.55 -12.89
C SER A 64 14.76 -8.01 -13.04
N LEU A 65 15.59 -7.78 -12.02
CA LEU A 65 16.98 -8.19 -12.02
C LEU A 65 17.12 -9.71 -12.00
N LYS A 66 16.34 -10.40 -11.15
CA LYS A 66 16.29 -11.87 -11.12
C LYS A 66 15.87 -12.45 -12.47
N TYR A 67 14.85 -11.88 -13.10
CA TYR A 67 14.39 -12.29 -14.42
C TYR A 67 15.49 -12.12 -15.47
N TYR A 68 16.18 -10.97 -15.47
CA TYR A 68 17.26 -10.69 -16.42
C TYR A 68 18.38 -11.73 -16.33
N TYR A 69 18.90 -12.01 -15.13
CA TYR A 69 19.98 -12.99 -14.97
C TYR A 69 19.53 -14.43 -15.20
N HIS A 70 18.31 -14.79 -14.80
CA HIS A 70 17.77 -16.14 -15.06
C HIS A 70 17.55 -16.39 -16.55
N ASN A 71 17.25 -15.35 -17.33
CA ASN A 71 17.02 -15.44 -18.77
C ASN A 71 18.15 -14.84 -19.59
N GLN A 72 19.37 -14.75 -19.03
CA GLN A 72 20.52 -14.13 -19.67
C GLN A 72 20.83 -14.70 -21.07
N VAL A 73 20.48 -15.97 -21.31
CA VAL A 73 20.68 -16.67 -22.59
C VAL A 73 19.53 -16.44 -23.59
N LYS A 74 18.37 -15.94 -23.15
CA LYS A 74 17.19 -15.68 -24.01
C LYS A 74 17.07 -14.21 -24.44
N ILE A 75 17.86 -13.32 -23.84
CA ILE A 75 17.81 -11.86 -24.05
C ILE A 75 19.00 -11.36 -24.90
N LEU A 76 20.07 -12.16 -25.00
CA LEU A 76 21.19 -11.98 -25.94
C LEU A 76 20.97 -12.83 -27.18
#